data_AF-A0A3R6G4R8-F1
#
_entry.id   AF-A0A3R6G4R8-F1
#
_cell.length_a   1.000
_cell.length_b   1.000
_cell.length_c   1.000
_cell.angle_alpha   90.00
_cell.angle_beta   90.00
_cell.angle_gamma   90.00
#
_symmetry.space_group_name_H-M   'P 1'
#
loop_
_entity.id
_entity.type
_entity.pdbx_description
1 polymer ?
#
loop_
_entity_poly.entity_id
_entity_poly.type
_entity_poly.pdbx_seq_one_letter_code
_entity_poly.pdbx_strand_id
1 'polypeptide(L)'
;MRKIFLMLALVLASTAAMAQSTRIIKGAVVDKNGNPLPGATVEATNGAESTTVDADGTFSLEVSRWLNTATARYAGMRKKTLKVQDGDMVFRLSPDVQNCWFVNAVGGLAILDSGGDYYDLIDDYTYTIGVMGGYLGKWGGYAKLLWTPDSETAVPVVTVGATKRVFPFMHAYAGAGYANVTWKADYKEVITYNDNAAAFDLGAIFLIGNHFTANVGMSWVSDFSSNNYFFQAGIGYAF
;
A
#
# COMPACT_ATOMS: atom_id res chain seq x y z
N MET A 1 48.51 -45.12 -40.56
CA MET A 1 47.09 -44.71 -40.73
C MET A 1 46.26 -44.80 -39.45
N ARG A 2 46.41 -45.82 -38.58
CA ARG A 2 45.65 -45.94 -37.30
C ARG A 2 45.76 -44.73 -36.34
N LYS A 3 46.93 -44.07 -36.28
CA LYS A 3 47.16 -42.91 -35.39
C LYS A 3 46.41 -41.64 -35.80
N ILE A 4 46.16 -41.46 -37.11
CA ILE A 4 45.45 -40.29 -37.65
C ILE A 4 43.96 -40.40 -37.36
N PHE A 5 43.39 -41.61 -37.50
CA PHE A 5 41.99 -41.87 -37.12
C PHE A 5 41.73 -41.65 -35.61
N LEU A 6 42.69 -42.01 -34.75
CA LEU A 6 42.59 -41.75 -33.31
C LEU A 6 42.65 -40.27 -32.95
N MET A 7 43.51 -39.48 -33.60
CA MET A 7 43.55 -38.02 -33.38
C MET A 7 42.28 -37.34 -33.87
N LEU A 8 41.75 -37.73 -35.03
CA LEU A 8 40.50 -37.20 -35.56
C LEU A 8 39.31 -37.55 -34.65
N ALA A 9 39.25 -38.77 -34.13
CA ALA A 9 38.24 -39.18 -33.16
C ALA A 9 38.34 -38.39 -31.84
N LEU A 10 39.55 -38.05 -31.38
CA LEU A 10 39.74 -37.27 -30.16
C LEU A 10 39.32 -35.80 -30.33
N VAL A 11 39.56 -35.21 -31.52
CA VAL A 11 39.08 -33.87 -31.87
C VAL A 11 37.56 -33.83 -32.03
N LEU A 12 36.95 -34.89 -32.56
CA LEU A 12 35.50 -35.01 -32.64
C LEU A 12 34.85 -35.27 -31.26
N ALA A 13 35.57 -35.92 -30.33
CA ALA A 13 35.11 -36.12 -28.97
C ALA A 13 35.18 -34.82 -28.12
N SER A 14 36.15 -33.94 -28.37
CA SER A 14 36.26 -32.67 -27.65
C SER A 14 35.21 -31.64 -28.08
N THR A 15 34.74 -31.67 -29.34
CA THR A 15 33.60 -30.83 -29.78
C THR A 15 32.26 -31.31 -29.20
N ALA A 16 32.07 -32.61 -29.00
CA ALA A 16 30.88 -33.16 -28.35
C ALA A 16 30.75 -32.75 -26.87
N ALA A 17 31.87 -32.57 -26.16
CA ALA A 17 31.88 -32.14 -24.76
C ALA A 17 31.48 -30.66 -24.58
N MET A 18 31.71 -29.81 -25.59
CA MET A 18 31.32 -28.38 -25.55
C MET A 18 29.80 -28.17 -25.73
N ALA A 19 29.08 -29.15 -26.27
CA ALA A 19 27.63 -29.08 -26.48
C ALA A 19 26.80 -29.26 -25.19
N GLN A 20 27.42 -29.67 -24.07
CA GLN A 20 26.75 -29.91 -22.78
C GLN A 20 26.88 -28.73 -21.80
N SER A 21 26.87 -27.50 -22.34
CA SER A 21 27.09 -26.26 -21.58
C SER A 21 25.83 -25.72 -20.89
N THR A 22 24.66 -26.27 -21.21
CA THR A 22 23.36 -25.83 -20.68
C THR A 22 22.71 -26.91 -19.80
N ARG A 23 21.80 -26.49 -18.92
CA ARG A 23 20.90 -27.32 -18.14
C ARG A 23 19.48 -26.75 -18.20
N ILE A 24 18.48 -27.62 -18.11
CA ILE A 24 17.08 -27.19 -18.03
C ILE A 24 16.68 -27.12 -16.56
N ILE A 25 16.18 -25.96 -16.15
CA ILE A 25 15.54 -25.76 -14.84
C ILE A 25 14.03 -25.78 -15.02
N LYS A 26 13.34 -26.51 -14.15
CA LYS A 26 11.88 -26.63 -14.15
C LYS A 26 11.32 -26.25 -12.81
N GLY A 27 10.05 -25.88 -12.78
CA GLY A 27 9.43 -25.49 -11.54
C GLY A 27 8.08 -24.83 -11.70
N ALA A 28 7.64 -24.18 -10.62
CA ALA A 28 6.40 -23.41 -10.59
C ALA A 28 6.58 -22.05 -9.92
N VAL A 29 5.77 -21.08 -10.33
CA VAL A 29 5.66 -19.75 -9.70
C VAL A 29 4.27 -19.61 -9.12
N VAL A 30 4.21 -19.38 -7.81
CA VAL A 30 2.96 -19.33 -7.05
C VAL A 30 2.91 -18.13 -6.10
N ASP A 31 1.71 -17.76 -5.68
CA ASP A 31 1.50 -16.76 -4.63
C ASP A 31 1.74 -17.34 -3.22
N LYS A 32 1.47 -16.53 -2.18
CA LYS A 32 1.60 -16.95 -0.79
C LYS A 32 0.67 -18.12 -0.42
N ASN A 33 -0.49 -18.22 -1.06
CA ASN A 33 -1.52 -19.22 -0.80
C ASN A 33 -1.30 -20.50 -1.63
N GLY A 34 -0.31 -20.50 -2.53
CA GLY A 34 -0.02 -21.61 -3.43
C GLY A 34 -0.80 -21.55 -4.75
N ASN A 35 -1.51 -20.46 -5.04
CA ASN A 35 -2.17 -20.30 -6.33
C ASN A 35 -1.12 -20.03 -7.43
N PRO A 36 -1.25 -20.65 -8.62
CA PRO A 36 -0.33 -20.41 -9.72
C PRO A 36 -0.40 -18.97 -10.22
N LEU A 37 0.75 -18.43 -10.63
CA LEU A 37 0.89 -17.08 -11.18
C LEU A 37 1.24 -17.13 -12.68
N PRO A 38 0.25 -17.37 -13.56
CA PRO A 38 0.48 -17.41 -15.00
C PRO A 38 0.89 -16.04 -15.53
N GLY A 39 1.80 -16.00 -16.50
CA GLY A 39 2.34 -14.75 -17.05
C GLY A 39 3.44 -14.09 -16.20
N ALA A 40 3.88 -14.73 -15.12
CA ALA A 40 5.13 -14.36 -14.45
C ALA A 40 6.34 -14.60 -15.36
N THR A 41 7.44 -13.90 -15.11
CA THR A 41 8.70 -14.04 -15.86
C THR A 41 9.75 -14.65 -14.94
N VAL A 42 10.39 -15.72 -15.39
CA VAL A 42 11.57 -16.29 -14.73
C VAL A 42 12.79 -15.97 -15.59
N GLU A 43 13.78 -15.32 -14.99
CA GLU A 43 15.01 -14.87 -15.66
C GLU A 43 16.26 -15.43 -14.96
N ALA A 44 17.27 -15.75 -15.76
CA ALA A 44 18.63 -16.06 -15.35
C ALA A 44 19.61 -15.10 -16.03
N THR A 45 20.86 -15.05 -15.56
CA THR A 45 21.93 -14.24 -16.18
C THR A 45 21.57 -12.76 -16.31
N ASN A 46 20.97 -12.18 -15.27
CA ASN A 46 20.47 -10.79 -15.30
C ASN A 46 19.51 -10.49 -16.48
N GLY A 47 18.77 -11.49 -16.95
CA GLY A 47 17.77 -11.32 -18.02
C GLY A 47 18.20 -11.81 -19.41
N ALA A 48 19.43 -12.32 -19.58
CA ALA A 48 19.86 -12.85 -20.88
C ALA A 48 19.10 -14.13 -21.28
N GLU A 49 18.73 -14.95 -20.31
CA GLU A 49 17.90 -16.14 -20.48
C GLU A 49 16.62 -15.91 -19.69
N SER A 50 15.45 -15.95 -20.34
CA SER A 50 14.17 -15.77 -19.64
C SER A 50 13.06 -16.60 -20.28
N THR A 51 12.06 -16.93 -19.47
CA THR A 51 10.86 -17.64 -19.90
C THR A 51 9.63 -17.06 -19.22
N THR A 52 8.47 -17.25 -19.85
CA THR A 52 7.18 -16.87 -19.27
C THR A 52 6.54 -18.10 -18.64
N VAL A 53 5.91 -17.91 -17.49
CA VAL A 53 5.22 -18.96 -16.73
C VAL A 53 3.90 -19.28 -17.40
N ASP A 54 3.65 -20.58 -17.60
CA ASP A 54 2.47 -21.12 -18.25
C ASP A 54 1.18 -20.96 -17.41
N ALA A 55 0.03 -21.28 -18.01
CA ALA A 55 -1.30 -21.13 -17.41
C ALA A 55 -1.48 -21.91 -16.09
N ASP A 56 -0.78 -23.03 -15.95
CA ASP A 56 -0.78 -23.88 -14.76
C ASP A 56 0.23 -23.44 -13.68
N GLY A 57 0.96 -22.34 -13.93
CA GLY A 57 1.99 -21.81 -13.05
C GLY A 57 3.35 -22.46 -13.22
N THR A 58 3.53 -23.37 -14.18
CA THR A 58 4.82 -24.04 -14.41
C THR A 58 5.74 -23.26 -15.33
N PHE A 59 7.04 -23.54 -15.27
CA PHE A 59 8.01 -22.98 -16.20
C PHE A 59 9.11 -23.99 -16.53
N SER A 60 9.72 -23.83 -17.69
CA SER A 60 10.94 -24.52 -18.11
C SER A 60 11.88 -23.51 -18.75
N LEU A 61 13.09 -23.38 -18.22
CA LEU A 61 14.11 -22.45 -18.72
C LEU A 61 15.41 -23.20 -18.95
N GLU A 62 15.99 -23.07 -20.14
CA GLU A 62 17.34 -23.54 -20.42
C GLU A 62 18.34 -22.47 -20.00
N VAL A 63 19.26 -22.84 -19.12
CA VAL A 63 20.28 -21.93 -18.57
C VAL A 63 21.66 -22.54 -18.66
N SER A 64 22.67 -21.69 -18.76
CA SER A 64 24.06 -22.15 -18.73
C SER A 64 24.43 -22.82 -17.38
N ARG A 65 25.23 -23.90 -17.41
CA ARG A 65 25.53 -24.71 -16.19
C ARG A 65 26.29 -23.94 -15.10
N TRP A 66 27.02 -22.89 -15.46
CA TRP A 66 27.75 -22.03 -14.51
C TRP A 66 26.86 -21.02 -13.77
N LEU A 67 25.58 -20.89 -14.13
CA LEU A 67 24.65 -20.00 -13.46
C LEU A 67 24.12 -20.61 -12.18
N ASN A 68 24.18 -19.80 -11.13
CA ASN A 68 23.80 -20.22 -9.80
C ASN A 68 22.51 -19.58 -9.31
N THR A 69 21.91 -18.62 -10.04
CA THR A 69 20.73 -17.88 -9.59
C THR A 69 19.70 -17.70 -10.70
N ALA A 70 18.43 -17.78 -10.31
CA ALA A 70 17.27 -17.46 -11.13
C ALA A 70 16.34 -16.53 -10.34
N THR A 71 15.71 -15.58 -11.02
CA THR A 71 14.81 -14.59 -10.43
C THR A 71 13.44 -14.68 -11.06
N ALA A 72 12.39 -14.83 -10.25
CA ALA A 72 11.01 -14.73 -10.71
C ALA A 72 10.45 -13.33 -10.44
N ARG A 73 9.69 -12.80 -11.40
CA ARG A 73 9.01 -11.50 -11.38
C ARG A 73 7.57 -11.66 -11.81
N TYR A 74 6.68 -10.90 -11.19
CA TYR A 74 5.28 -10.80 -11.58
C TYR A 74 4.79 -9.38 -11.23
N ALA A 75 3.89 -8.83 -12.04
CA ALA A 75 3.38 -7.48 -11.83
C ALA A 75 2.77 -7.32 -10.43
N GLY A 76 3.16 -6.27 -9.70
CA GLY A 76 2.71 -6.01 -8.33
C GLY A 76 3.28 -6.95 -7.25
N MET A 77 4.21 -7.84 -7.59
CA MET A 77 4.85 -8.76 -6.65
C MET A 77 6.33 -8.46 -6.49
N ARG A 78 6.85 -8.70 -5.28
CA ARG A 78 8.26 -8.54 -4.95
C ARG A 78 9.06 -9.66 -5.62
N LYS A 79 10.06 -9.30 -6.44
CA LYS A 79 10.91 -10.25 -7.14
C LYS A 79 11.57 -11.23 -6.16
N LYS A 80 11.66 -12.50 -6.53
CA LYS A 80 12.28 -13.53 -5.70
C LYS A 80 13.42 -14.19 -6.46
N THR A 81 14.63 -14.08 -5.91
CA THR A 81 15.82 -14.76 -6.43
C THR A 81 16.08 -16.01 -5.60
N LEU A 82 16.26 -17.14 -6.28
CA LEU A 82 16.65 -18.42 -5.69
C LEU A 82 17.95 -18.91 -6.32
N LYS A 83 18.70 -19.71 -5.55
CA LYS A 83 19.82 -20.46 -6.12
C LYS A 83 19.27 -21.58 -6.99
N VAL A 84 19.83 -21.76 -8.18
CA VAL A 84 19.45 -22.85 -9.07
C VAL A 84 19.88 -24.17 -8.46
N GLN A 85 18.95 -25.11 -8.37
CA GLN A 85 19.16 -26.45 -7.82
C GLN A 85 18.82 -27.50 -8.88
N ASP A 86 19.35 -28.71 -8.70
CA ASP A 86 18.97 -29.84 -9.53
C ASP A 86 17.63 -30.38 -9.01
N GLY A 87 16.56 -30.23 -9.80
CA GLY A 87 15.19 -30.60 -9.42
C GLY A 87 14.18 -29.46 -9.62
N ASP A 88 12.92 -29.71 -9.21
CA ASP A 88 11.84 -28.73 -9.37
C ASP A 88 11.98 -27.57 -8.37
N MET A 89 11.98 -26.35 -8.90
CA MET A 89 12.07 -25.12 -8.12
C MET A 89 10.68 -24.49 -7.91
N VAL A 90 10.39 -24.01 -6.70
CA VAL A 90 9.13 -23.29 -6.45
C VAL A 90 9.40 -21.85 -6.03
N PHE A 91 9.07 -20.90 -6.89
CA PHE A 91 9.13 -19.48 -6.57
C PHE A 91 7.81 -19.05 -5.92
N ARG A 92 7.85 -18.83 -4.60
CA ARG A 92 6.75 -18.20 -3.86
C ARG A 92 6.92 -16.69 -3.86
N LEU A 93 6.11 -16.00 -4.65
CA LEU A 93 6.11 -14.54 -4.70
C LEU A 93 5.21 -13.97 -3.60
N SER A 94 5.55 -12.78 -3.14
CA SER A 94 4.74 -12.02 -2.19
C SER A 94 4.41 -10.66 -2.79
N PRO A 95 3.24 -10.07 -2.49
CA PRO A 95 2.92 -8.71 -2.91
C PRO A 95 4.05 -7.75 -2.57
N ASP A 96 4.34 -6.82 -3.47
CA ASP A 96 5.28 -5.76 -3.20
C ASP A 96 4.62 -4.75 -2.26
N VAL A 97 4.82 -4.94 -0.96
CA VAL A 97 4.31 -4.05 0.07
C VAL A 97 5.21 -2.82 0.10
N GLN A 98 4.82 -1.80 -0.67
CA GLN A 98 5.45 -0.48 -0.57
C GLN A 98 5.12 0.11 0.80
N ASN A 99 6.12 0.15 1.68
CA ASN A 99 6.05 0.91 2.90
C ASN A 99 6.52 2.33 2.60
N CYS A 100 5.72 3.33 2.92
CA CYS A 100 6.06 4.73 2.63
C CYS A 100 5.65 5.66 3.77
N TRP A 101 6.33 6.80 3.83
CA TRP A 101 5.83 7.95 4.56
C TRP A 101 4.92 8.75 3.64
N PHE A 102 3.94 9.45 4.21
CA PHE A 102 3.04 10.29 3.42
C PHE A 102 2.68 11.59 4.15
N VAL A 103 2.30 12.59 3.36
CA VAL A 103 1.70 13.84 3.81
C VAL A 103 0.60 14.25 2.84
N ASN A 104 -0.59 14.53 3.38
CA ASN A 104 -1.79 14.96 2.67
C ASN A 104 -2.26 16.33 3.16
N ALA A 105 -2.66 17.17 2.21
CA ALA A 105 -3.55 18.28 2.49
C ALA A 105 -4.98 17.74 2.57
N VAL A 106 -5.70 18.10 3.62
CA VAL A 106 -7.05 17.61 3.91
C VAL A 106 -8.00 18.80 3.95
N GLY A 107 -9.13 18.67 3.28
CA GLY A 107 -10.22 19.65 3.31
C GLY A 107 -11.54 18.96 3.60
N GLY A 108 -12.49 19.66 4.18
CA GLY A 108 -13.73 19.03 4.59
C GLY A 108 -14.84 19.99 4.97
N LEU A 109 -15.99 19.40 5.25
CA LEU A 109 -17.17 20.06 5.81
C LEU A 109 -17.33 19.61 7.25
N ALA A 110 -17.61 20.54 8.15
CA ALA A 110 -18.01 20.29 9.52
C ALA A 110 -19.47 20.64 9.71
N ILE A 111 -20.21 19.76 10.36
CA ILE A 111 -21.58 19.96 10.83
C ILE A 111 -21.49 20.12 12.35
N LEU A 112 -21.97 21.26 12.84
CA LEU A 112 -21.90 21.63 14.25
C LEU A 112 -23.25 21.37 14.93
N ASP A 113 -23.20 20.96 16.19
CA ASP A 113 -24.42 20.78 16.99
C ASP A 113 -25.09 22.13 17.28
N SER A 114 -26.43 22.18 17.16
CA SER A 114 -27.22 23.37 17.49
C SER A 114 -28.11 23.04 18.69
N GLY A 115 -27.80 23.62 19.85
CA GLY A 115 -28.47 23.34 21.11
C GLY A 115 -29.75 24.14 21.26
N GLY A 116 -30.90 23.62 20.80
CA GLY A 116 -32.17 24.27 21.06
C GLY A 116 -33.42 23.54 20.54
N ASP A 117 -34.40 23.37 21.43
CA ASP A 117 -35.72 22.78 21.16
C ASP A 117 -36.53 23.55 20.10
N TYR A 118 -37.11 22.79 19.16
CA TYR A 118 -38.31 23.13 18.39
C TYR A 118 -38.31 24.49 17.67
N TYR A 119 -37.45 24.67 16.65
CA TYR A 119 -37.80 25.18 15.30
C TYR A 119 -36.61 25.54 14.38
N ASP A 120 -35.34 25.44 14.80
CA ASP A 120 -34.22 25.83 13.93
C ASP A 120 -33.45 24.65 13.32
N LEU A 121 -33.87 24.34 12.08
CA LEU A 121 -33.22 23.47 11.09
C LEU A 121 -31.94 24.11 10.50
N ILE A 122 -31.07 24.69 11.32
CA ILE A 122 -29.80 25.22 10.84
C ILE A 122 -28.67 24.37 11.43
N ASP A 123 -28.38 23.27 10.76
CA ASP A 123 -27.06 22.65 10.83
C ASP A 123 -26.05 23.69 10.32
N ASP A 124 -25.35 24.37 11.23
CA ASP A 124 -24.30 25.29 10.83
C ASP A 124 -23.16 24.48 10.20
N TYR A 125 -22.97 24.69 8.90
CA TYR A 125 -21.90 24.10 8.14
C TYR A 125 -20.70 25.04 8.11
N THR A 126 -19.52 24.50 8.37
CA THR A 126 -18.26 25.23 8.15
C THR A 126 -17.25 24.39 7.38
N TYR A 127 -16.25 25.04 6.80
CA TYR A 127 -15.22 24.37 6.02
C TYR A 127 -13.95 24.21 6.85
N THR A 128 -13.38 23.01 6.84
CA THR A 128 -12.10 22.73 7.48
C THR A 128 -11.01 22.54 6.45
N ILE A 129 -9.81 22.95 6.83
CA ILE A 129 -8.57 22.64 6.14
C ILE A 129 -7.59 22.03 7.13
N GLY A 130 -6.65 21.24 6.64
CA GLY A 130 -5.78 20.49 7.53
C GLY A 130 -4.68 19.72 6.84
N VAL A 131 -3.93 19.02 7.66
CA VAL A 131 -2.83 18.15 7.23
C VAL A 131 -2.95 16.79 7.90
N MET A 132 -2.66 15.74 7.14
CA MET A 132 -2.55 14.38 7.64
C MET A 132 -1.21 13.83 7.20
N GLY A 133 -0.46 13.21 8.10
CA GLY A 133 0.80 12.58 7.75
C GLY A 133 1.08 11.36 8.60
N GLY A 134 1.93 10.48 8.11
CA GLY A 134 2.25 9.26 8.82
C GLY A 134 3.01 8.24 8.01
N TYR A 135 2.95 7.00 8.47
CA TYR A 135 3.63 5.86 7.87
C TYR A 135 2.61 4.79 7.46
N LEU A 136 2.73 4.30 6.22
CA LEU A 136 1.85 3.29 5.63
C LEU A 136 2.63 1.99 5.42
N GLY A 137 2.49 1.05 6.36
CA GLY A 137 3.02 -0.30 6.25
C GLY A 137 1.91 -1.36 6.14
N LYS A 138 2.20 -2.61 6.52
CA LYS A 138 1.13 -3.59 6.81
C LYS A 138 0.27 -3.09 7.98
N TRP A 139 0.95 -2.56 8.99
CA TRP A 139 0.44 -1.70 10.03
C TRP A 139 1.26 -0.43 10.01
N GLY A 140 0.63 0.68 10.35
CA GLY A 140 1.27 1.97 10.43
C GLY A 140 0.52 2.89 11.37
N GLY A 141 0.81 4.17 11.27
CA GLY A 141 0.18 5.18 12.09
C GLY A 141 0.07 6.50 11.35
N TYR A 142 -0.79 7.37 11.85
CA TYR A 142 -0.99 8.70 11.31
C TYR A 142 -1.20 9.71 12.43
N ALA A 143 -0.93 10.97 12.11
CA ALA A 143 -1.36 12.14 12.84
C ALA A 143 -2.12 13.05 11.87
N LYS A 144 -3.17 13.70 12.36
CA LYS A 144 -4.00 14.60 11.58
C LYS A 144 -4.36 15.82 12.42
N LEU A 145 -4.27 16.98 11.78
CA LEU A 145 -4.62 18.28 12.33
C LEU A 145 -5.63 18.94 11.38
N LEU A 146 -6.80 19.30 11.88
CA LEU A 146 -7.79 20.08 11.14
C LEU A 146 -8.02 21.41 11.85
N TRP A 147 -8.17 22.48 11.09
CA TRP A 147 -8.63 23.78 11.57
C TRP A 147 -9.63 24.40 10.61
N THR A 148 -10.47 25.27 11.14
CA THR A 148 -11.41 26.11 10.40
C THR A 148 -10.75 27.47 10.22
N PRO A 149 -10.77 28.06 9.01
CA PRO A 149 -10.30 29.43 8.80
C PRO A 149 -11.18 30.48 9.49
N ASP A 150 -12.39 30.11 9.87
CA ASP A 150 -13.35 30.97 10.57
C ASP A 150 -13.09 31.01 12.07
N SER A 151 -13.02 32.22 12.65
CA SER A 151 -12.59 32.47 14.02
C SER A 151 -13.60 32.07 15.09
N GLU A 152 -14.83 31.74 14.71
CA GLU A 152 -15.92 31.47 15.65
C GLU A 152 -16.08 29.99 16.04
N THR A 153 -15.26 29.08 15.50
CA THR A 153 -15.45 27.63 15.73
C THR A 153 -14.29 26.98 16.50
N ALA A 154 -14.61 25.96 17.30
CA ALA A 154 -13.67 25.15 18.05
C ALA A 154 -12.78 24.33 17.10
N VAL A 155 -11.60 24.86 16.87
CA VAL A 155 -10.51 24.21 16.15
C VAL A 155 -9.21 24.66 16.80
N PRO A 156 -8.22 23.77 16.90
CA PRO A 156 -8.02 22.61 16.02
C PRO A 156 -8.57 21.27 16.54
N VAL A 157 -8.92 20.37 15.60
CA VAL A 157 -9.11 18.94 15.86
C VAL A 157 -7.78 18.23 15.65
N VAL A 158 -7.25 17.63 16.71
CA VAL A 158 -5.98 16.89 16.70
C VAL A 158 -6.28 15.41 16.90
N THR A 159 -5.88 14.57 15.95
CA THR A 159 -6.11 13.11 16.04
C THR A 159 -4.85 12.34 15.70
N VAL A 160 -4.64 11.23 16.40
CA VAL A 160 -3.58 10.26 16.11
C VAL A 160 -4.19 8.87 16.08
N GLY A 161 -3.64 7.98 15.26
CA GLY A 161 -4.23 6.66 15.12
C GLY A 161 -3.38 5.66 14.38
N ALA A 162 -3.96 4.48 14.21
CA ALA A 162 -3.34 3.37 13.51
C ALA A 162 -3.88 3.26 12.09
N THR A 163 -3.02 2.83 11.18
CA THR A 163 -3.41 2.43 9.82
C THR A 163 -3.18 0.93 9.65
N LYS A 164 -4.09 0.27 8.91
CA LYS A 164 -3.98 -1.15 8.58
C LYS A 164 -4.18 -1.33 7.09
N ARG A 165 -3.26 -2.03 6.43
CA ARG A 165 -3.41 -2.38 5.03
C ARG A 165 -4.54 -3.40 4.86
N VAL A 166 -5.54 -3.04 4.06
CA VAL A 166 -6.68 -3.90 3.71
C VAL A 166 -6.48 -4.47 2.30
N PHE A 167 -6.04 -3.63 1.36
CA PHE A 167 -5.64 -4.03 0.01
C PHE A 167 -4.25 -3.45 -0.31
N PRO A 168 -3.53 -3.95 -1.34
CA PRO A 168 -2.24 -3.40 -1.73
C PRO A 168 -2.24 -1.88 -1.91
N PHE A 169 -3.35 -1.34 -2.42
CA PHE A 169 -3.58 0.08 -2.69
C PHE A 169 -4.40 0.81 -1.60
N MET A 170 -4.87 0.14 -0.54
CA MET A 170 -5.80 0.74 0.44
C MET A 170 -5.46 0.40 1.88
N HIS A 171 -5.40 1.44 2.72
CA HIS A 171 -5.26 1.36 4.16
C HIS A 171 -6.52 1.89 4.83
N ALA A 172 -7.12 1.12 5.74
CA ALA A 172 -8.11 1.65 6.67
C ALA A 172 -7.38 2.32 7.83
N TYR A 173 -7.92 3.42 8.37
CA TYR A 173 -7.37 4.08 9.54
C TYR A 173 -8.46 4.33 10.58
N ALA A 174 -8.07 4.26 11.84
CA ALA A 174 -8.89 4.65 12.97
C ALA A 174 -8.01 5.30 14.04
N GLY A 175 -8.54 6.31 14.71
CA GLY A 175 -7.78 7.09 15.68
C GLY A 175 -8.66 7.77 16.71
N ALA A 176 -7.98 8.37 17.67
CA ALA A 176 -8.60 9.19 18.69
C ALA A 176 -7.75 10.42 18.95
N GLY A 177 -8.32 11.40 19.61
CA GLY A 177 -7.63 12.63 19.92
C GLY A 177 -8.50 13.60 20.66
N TYR A 178 -8.19 14.87 20.46
CA TYR A 178 -8.74 15.97 21.22
C TYR A 178 -9.20 17.07 20.28
N ALA A 179 -10.33 17.66 20.63
CA ALA A 179 -10.84 18.86 20.00
C ALA A 179 -11.66 19.64 21.03
N ASN A 180 -12.12 20.82 20.65
CA ASN A 180 -13.23 21.45 21.35
C ASN A 180 -14.52 21.15 20.55
N VAL A 181 -15.63 20.88 21.25
CA VAL A 181 -16.95 20.83 20.64
C VAL A 181 -17.53 22.24 20.68
N THR A 182 -18.07 22.69 19.55
CA THR A 182 -18.80 23.96 19.45
C THR A 182 -20.27 23.68 19.37
N TRP A 183 -21.04 24.37 20.20
CA TRP A 183 -22.50 24.42 20.10
C TRP A 183 -22.99 25.86 20.25
N LYS A 184 -24.14 26.16 19.65
CA LYS A 184 -24.77 27.49 19.68
C LYS A 184 -26.06 27.46 20.48
N ALA A 185 -26.31 28.53 21.22
CA ALA A 185 -27.57 28.78 21.92
C ALA A 185 -28.18 30.08 21.42
N ASP A 186 -29.49 30.10 21.16
CA ASP A 186 -30.21 31.33 20.83
C ASP A 186 -30.88 31.93 22.07
N TYR A 187 -30.37 33.10 22.49
CA TYR A 187 -31.01 33.96 23.48
C TYR A 187 -31.06 35.40 22.93
N LYS A 188 -31.93 35.68 21.96
CA LYS A 188 -32.05 36.97 21.24
C LYS A 188 -30.84 37.35 20.39
N GLU A 189 -29.66 36.80 20.67
CA GLU A 189 -28.42 36.81 19.89
C GLU A 189 -27.79 35.41 19.96
N VAL A 190 -27.07 35.01 18.91
CA VAL A 190 -26.39 33.71 18.83
C VAL A 190 -25.11 33.76 19.69
N ILE A 191 -25.04 32.94 20.73
CA ILE A 191 -23.86 32.78 21.57
C ILE A 191 -23.19 31.44 21.24
N THR A 192 -21.88 31.47 21.01
CA THR A 192 -21.07 30.28 20.71
C THR A 192 -20.31 29.80 21.95
N TYR A 193 -20.47 28.52 22.29
CA TYR A 193 -19.77 27.87 23.40
C TYR A 193 -18.77 26.83 22.89
N ASN A 194 -17.67 26.65 23.63
CA ASN A 194 -16.62 25.69 23.30
C ASN A 194 -16.26 24.86 24.54
N ASP A 195 -16.51 23.57 24.48
CA ASP A 195 -16.21 22.62 25.56
C ASP A 195 -15.13 21.63 25.13
N ASN A 196 -14.36 21.11 26.09
CA ASN A 196 -13.29 20.15 25.80
C ASN A 196 -13.91 18.79 25.45
N ALA A 197 -13.52 18.23 24.30
CA ALA A 197 -14.16 17.05 23.73
C ALA A 197 -13.15 16.00 23.27
N ALA A 198 -13.59 14.73 23.29
CA ALA A 198 -12.86 13.64 22.66
C ALA A 198 -13.14 13.65 21.16
N ALA A 199 -12.11 13.45 20.34
CA ALA A 199 -12.24 13.27 18.90
C ALA A 199 -11.99 11.81 18.55
N PHE A 200 -12.86 11.22 17.72
CA PHE A 200 -12.73 9.88 17.16
C PHE A 200 -12.67 9.99 15.64
N ASP A 201 -11.76 9.25 15.01
CA ASP A 201 -11.48 9.40 13.60
C ASP A 201 -11.49 8.05 12.88
N LEU A 202 -12.09 8.00 11.69
CA LEU A 202 -12.23 6.80 10.89
C LEU A 202 -12.20 7.12 9.41
N GLY A 203 -11.48 6.31 8.63
CA GLY A 203 -11.50 6.45 7.18
C GLY A 203 -10.58 5.51 6.42
N ALA A 204 -10.27 5.90 5.19
CA ALA A 204 -9.39 5.15 4.29
C ALA A 204 -8.37 6.06 3.60
N ILE A 205 -7.18 5.52 3.35
CA ILE A 205 -6.11 6.11 2.55
C ILE A 205 -5.84 5.18 1.37
N PHE A 206 -5.81 5.74 0.17
CA PHE A 206 -5.54 5.07 -1.09
C PHE A 206 -4.17 5.48 -1.62
N LEU A 207 -3.36 4.49 -1.99
CA LEU A 207 -2.11 4.67 -2.72
C LEU A 207 -2.40 4.60 -4.22
N ILE A 208 -2.06 5.68 -4.93
CA ILE A 208 -2.24 5.83 -6.37
C ILE A 208 -0.84 5.82 -7.00
N GLY A 209 -0.49 4.68 -7.59
CA GLY A 209 0.88 4.43 -8.03
C GLY A 209 1.85 4.41 -6.85
N ASN A 210 3.06 4.93 -7.04
CA ASN A 210 4.13 4.89 -6.04
C ASN A 210 4.26 6.16 -5.19
N HIS A 211 3.57 7.24 -5.58
CA HIS A 211 3.88 8.58 -5.09
C HIS A 211 2.67 9.41 -4.72
N PHE A 212 1.46 9.04 -5.13
CA PHE A 212 0.27 9.81 -4.80
C PHE A 212 -0.54 9.08 -3.75
N THR A 213 -1.13 9.84 -2.83
CA THR A 213 -2.17 9.30 -1.96
C THR A 213 -3.40 10.17 -1.97
N ALA A 214 -4.54 9.55 -1.70
CA ALA A 214 -5.81 10.21 -1.46
C ALA A 214 -6.42 9.63 -0.19
N ASN A 215 -7.07 10.45 0.63
CA ASN A 215 -7.78 9.98 1.81
C ASN A 215 -9.22 10.48 1.83
N VAL A 216 -10.09 9.71 2.46
CA VAL A 216 -11.44 10.10 2.85
C VAL A 216 -11.71 9.63 4.27
N GLY A 217 -12.52 10.34 5.03
CA GLY A 217 -12.97 9.88 6.34
C GLY A 217 -13.85 10.87 7.07
N MET A 218 -14.12 10.54 8.34
CA MET A 218 -14.95 11.31 9.24
C MET A 218 -14.29 11.41 10.62
N SER A 219 -14.26 12.62 11.19
CA SER A 219 -13.99 12.81 12.61
C SER A 219 -15.30 13.10 13.35
N TRP A 220 -15.56 12.40 14.43
CA TRP A 220 -16.65 12.66 15.36
C TRP A 220 -16.08 13.24 16.65
N VAL A 221 -16.52 14.43 17.04
CA VAL A 221 -16.09 15.14 18.25
C VAL A 221 -17.26 15.19 19.22
N SER A 222 -17.04 14.73 20.45
CA SER A 222 -18.10 14.65 21.46
C SER A 222 -17.56 14.92 22.86
N ASP A 223 -18.31 15.72 23.62
CA ASP A 223 -18.17 15.88 25.07
C ASP A 223 -19.19 15.00 25.83
N PHE A 224 -19.86 14.08 25.13
CA PHE A 224 -20.95 13.21 25.60
C PHE A 224 -22.29 13.92 25.86
N SER A 225 -22.40 15.21 25.54
CA SER A 225 -23.65 15.97 25.56
C SER A 225 -23.98 16.56 24.18
N SER A 226 -22.98 17.11 23.51
CA SER A 226 -23.02 17.75 22.20
C SER A 226 -22.08 17.02 21.21
N ASN A 227 -22.40 17.08 19.91
CA ASN A 227 -21.67 16.33 18.88
C ASN A 227 -21.39 17.13 17.60
N ASN A 228 -20.12 17.19 17.19
CA ASN A 228 -19.71 17.76 15.91
C ASN A 228 -19.16 16.68 14.97
N TYR A 229 -19.52 16.77 13.69
CA TYR A 229 -19.13 15.80 12.66
C TYR A 229 -18.33 16.46 11.55
N PHE A 230 -17.16 15.92 11.24
CA PHE A 230 -16.25 16.47 10.24
C PHE A 230 -16.03 15.46 9.12
N PHE A 231 -16.58 15.71 7.94
CA PHE A 231 -16.37 14.90 6.75
C PHE A 231 -15.20 15.48 5.94
N GLN A 232 -14.21 14.65 5.66
CA GLN A 232 -12.94 15.12 5.13
C GLN A 232 -12.41 14.24 4.00
N ALA A 233 -11.83 14.90 3.01
CA ALA A 233 -11.12 14.29 1.90
C ALA A 233 -9.79 15.01 1.70
N GLY A 234 -8.78 14.29 1.23
CA GLY A 234 -7.46 14.87 1.04
C GLY A 234 -6.66 14.18 -0.04
N ILE A 235 -5.63 14.87 -0.49
CA ILE A 235 -4.67 14.37 -1.46
C ILE A 235 -3.27 14.74 -1.01
N GLY A 236 -2.29 13.96 -1.44
CA GLY A 236 -0.91 14.24 -1.11
C GLY A 236 0.07 13.28 -1.72
N TYR A 237 1.23 13.21 -1.08
CA TYR A 237 2.41 12.55 -1.62
C TYR A 237 2.93 11.46 -0.69
N ALA A 238 3.36 10.34 -1.28
CA ALA A 238 4.05 9.24 -0.62
C ALA A 238 5.53 9.18 -1.07
N PHE A 239 6.43 9.07 -0.08
CA PHE A 239 7.88 9.04 -0.27
C PHE A 239 8.55 7.93 0.54
#